data_AF-A0A7C3QPA5-F1
#
_entry.id   AF-A0A7C3QPA5-F1
#
_cell.length_a   1.000
_cell.length_b   1.000
_cell.length_c   1.000
_cell.angle_alpha   90.00
_cell.angle_beta   90.00
_cell.angle_gamma   90.00
#
_symmetry.space_group_name_H-M   'P 1'
#
loop_
_entity.id
_entity.type
_entity.pdbx_description
1 polymer ?
#
loop_
_entity_poly.entity_id
_entity_poly.type
_entity_poly.pdbx_seq_one_letter_code
_entity_poly.pdbx_strand_id
1 'polypeptide(L)'
;MSVATYNRVVFSNPLDGALMLALERKGTVLQNGNVNVRAQPFGGGVKILDSIPLEELIGEIQFDSERSKQEQDFRILIEPSHWESVKEYCLLHLRNQDDPYLEAHPDRELVEEFEETLGLGLKSDQHEVQPVGFVVENHPVQTGNEHARGQLTVRLYRTFEVLVTDPMLCHRMLTASRQVSDHTLEIQALKDAERGGSGHACAILTLPLGLAVESYRALSPDKRYRKMVIEGHELDESVLAILDVDVPQYERI
;
A
#
# COMPACT_ATOMS: atom_id res chain seq x y z
N MET A 1 0.40 -5.33 -15.28
CA MET A 1 -0.65 -4.58 -14.55
C MET A 1 -0.64 -5.01 -13.10
N SER A 2 -0.85 -4.07 -12.18
CA SER A 2 -0.98 -4.36 -10.75
C SER A 2 -2.29 -3.79 -10.22
N VAL A 3 -3.03 -4.58 -9.47
CA VAL A 3 -4.23 -4.14 -8.76
C VAL A 3 -4.03 -4.36 -7.27
N ALA A 4 -4.26 -3.33 -6.48
CA ALA A 4 -4.00 -3.36 -5.04
C ALA A 4 -5.07 -2.62 -4.25
N THR A 5 -5.12 -2.89 -2.96
CA THR A 5 -5.87 -2.12 -1.97
C THR A 5 -4.91 -1.17 -1.26
N TYR A 6 -5.33 0.06 -1.01
CA TYR A 6 -4.59 0.98 -0.15
C TYR A 6 -5.50 1.60 0.91
N ASN A 7 -5.00 1.57 2.13
CA ASN A 7 -5.73 2.01 3.31
C ASN A 7 -5.15 3.33 3.82
N ARG A 8 -6.01 4.34 3.84
CA ARG A 8 -5.77 5.57 4.59
C ARG A 8 -6.12 5.31 6.05
N VAL A 9 -5.17 4.79 6.80
CA VAL A 9 -5.35 4.54 8.23
C VAL A 9 -5.23 5.86 8.99
N VAL A 10 -6.31 6.30 9.60
CA VAL A 10 -6.41 7.56 10.34
C VAL A 10 -6.87 7.35 11.77
N PHE A 11 -6.41 8.20 12.67
CA PHE A 11 -6.81 8.16 14.07
C PHE A 11 -6.64 9.53 14.73
N SER A 12 -7.36 9.78 15.81
CA SER A 12 -7.19 11.00 16.61
C SER A 12 -5.99 10.84 17.53
N ASN A 13 -5.05 11.78 17.49
CA ASN A 13 -3.92 11.82 18.41
C ASN A 13 -4.45 11.83 19.86
N PRO A 14 -4.05 10.88 20.71
CA PRO A 14 -4.57 10.77 22.07
C PRO A 14 -4.19 11.94 22.99
N LEU A 15 -3.24 12.81 22.58
CA LEU A 15 -2.77 13.93 23.38
C LEU A 15 -3.50 15.25 23.08
N ASP A 16 -3.75 15.54 21.80
CA ASP A 16 -4.25 16.84 21.34
C ASP A 16 -5.46 16.74 20.39
N GLY A 17 -5.88 15.53 20.03
CA GLY A 17 -7.00 15.28 19.13
C GLY A 17 -6.72 15.57 17.65
N ALA A 18 -5.48 15.94 17.28
CA ALA A 18 -5.12 16.15 15.89
C ALA A 18 -5.29 14.86 15.07
N LEU A 19 -5.77 14.97 13.83
CA LEU A 19 -5.93 13.82 12.96
C LEU A 19 -4.56 13.35 12.46
N MET A 20 -4.24 12.09 12.71
CA MET A 20 -2.99 11.44 12.37
C MET A 20 -3.21 10.48 11.19
N LEU A 21 -2.18 10.33 10.37
CA LEU A 21 -2.04 9.31 9.34
C LEU A 21 -1.08 8.24 9.85
N ALA A 22 -1.46 6.98 9.74
CA ALA A 22 -0.59 5.84 9.97
C ALA A 22 -0.18 5.19 8.64
N LEU A 23 1.10 4.86 8.52
CA LEU A 23 1.72 4.23 7.37
C LEU A 23 2.53 3.00 7.82
N GLU A 24 2.63 1.99 6.96
CA GLU A 24 3.61 0.92 7.12
C GLU A 24 4.98 1.50 6.76
N ARG A 25 5.96 1.38 7.65
CA ARG A 25 7.37 1.68 7.36
C ARG A 25 8.13 0.38 7.25
N LYS A 26 8.73 0.14 6.08
CA LYS A 26 9.38 -1.11 5.72
C LYS A 26 10.85 -0.89 5.40
N GLY A 27 11.71 -1.68 6.04
CA GLY A 27 13.12 -1.84 5.70
C GLY A 27 13.31 -3.13 4.91
N THR A 28 13.90 -3.02 3.72
CA THR A 28 14.16 -4.17 2.83
C THR A 28 15.63 -4.21 2.42
N VAL A 29 16.29 -5.34 2.66
CA VAL A 29 17.64 -5.61 2.16
C VAL A 29 17.58 -5.86 0.66
N LEU A 30 18.24 -5.00 -0.11
CA LEU A 30 18.36 -5.09 -1.55
C LEU A 30 19.43 -6.11 -1.96
N GLN A 31 19.41 -6.55 -3.22
CA GLN A 31 20.39 -7.49 -3.78
C GLN A 31 21.86 -7.04 -3.65
N ASN A 32 22.12 -5.73 -3.57
CA ASN A 32 23.47 -5.19 -3.38
C ASN A 32 23.90 -5.12 -1.90
N GLY A 33 23.07 -5.61 -0.97
CA GLY A 33 23.30 -5.60 0.47
C GLY A 33 22.92 -4.29 1.18
N ASN A 34 22.52 -3.25 0.44
CA ASN A 34 22.01 -2.02 1.05
C ASN A 34 20.60 -2.23 1.57
N VAL A 35 20.20 -1.48 2.60
CA VAL A 35 18.81 -1.46 3.04
C VAL A 35 18.10 -0.24 2.47
N ASN A 36 16.89 -0.44 1.95
CA ASN A 36 15.98 0.64 1.61
C ASN A 36 14.90 0.75 2.69
N VAL A 37 14.78 1.92 3.31
CA VAL A 37 13.71 2.21 4.29
C VAL A 37 12.76 3.24 3.71
N ARG A 38 11.47 2.90 3.67
CA ARG A 38 10.41 3.81 3.19
C ARG A 38 9.09 3.56 3.91
N ALA A 39 8.24 4.58 3.94
CA ALA A 39 6.87 4.50 4.43
C ALA A 39 5.88 4.44 3.26
N GLN A 40 4.89 3.56 3.34
CA GLN A 40 3.87 3.34 2.32
C GLN A 40 2.48 3.15 2.98
N PRO A 41 1.37 3.30 2.24
CA PRO A 41 0.06 2.92 2.75
C PRO A 41 0.06 1.45 3.18
N PHE A 42 -0.70 1.16 4.23
CA PHE A 42 -1.11 -0.22 4.51
C PHE A 42 -1.94 -0.74 3.34
N GLY A 43 -1.77 -2.00 2.95
CA GLY A 43 -2.56 -2.65 1.92
C GLY A 43 -1.81 -3.69 1.11
N GLY A 44 -2.55 -4.47 0.34
CA GLY A 44 -2.03 -5.66 -0.34
C GLY A 44 -2.49 -5.78 -1.78
N GLY A 45 -2.08 -6.87 -2.43
CA GLY A 45 -2.62 -7.24 -3.74
C GLY A 45 -4.11 -7.52 -3.65
N VAL A 46 -4.88 -7.10 -4.65
CA VAL A 46 -6.22 -7.65 -4.85
C VAL A 46 -6.07 -9.11 -5.22
N LYS A 47 -6.84 -9.99 -4.59
CA LYS A 47 -6.74 -11.43 -4.87
C LYS A 47 -7.74 -11.84 -5.94
N ILE A 48 -7.30 -12.69 -6.86
CA ILE A 48 -8.12 -13.37 -7.87
C ILE A 48 -8.70 -14.62 -7.21
N LEU A 49 -10.01 -14.64 -7.00
CA LEU A 49 -10.73 -15.77 -6.41
C LEU A 49 -11.14 -16.80 -7.46
N ASP A 50 -11.58 -16.32 -8.62
CA ASP A 50 -11.92 -17.13 -9.80
C ASP A 50 -11.36 -16.45 -11.04
N SER A 51 -10.40 -17.10 -11.68
CA SER A 51 -9.66 -16.57 -12.84
C SER A 51 -10.43 -16.70 -14.15
N ILE A 52 -11.47 -17.54 -14.23
CA ILE A 52 -12.10 -17.91 -15.51
C ILE A 52 -12.57 -16.67 -16.30
N PRO A 53 -13.32 -15.71 -15.72
CA PRO A 53 -13.79 -14.56 -16.48
C PRO A 53 -12.65 -13.64 -16.96
N LEU A 54 -11.56 -13.57 -16.19
CA LEU A 54 -10.38 -12.80 -16.57
C LEU A 54 -9.62 -13.52 -17.69
N GLU A 55 -9.49 -14.84 -17.61
CA GLU A 55 -8.85 -15.65 -18.66
C GLU A 55 -9.61 -15.62 -19.99
N GLU A 56 -10.94 -15.56 -19.95
CA GLU A 56 -11.76 -15.35 -21.15
C GLU A 56 -11.47 -13.99 -21.81
N LEU A 57 -11.01 -13.00 -21.04
CA LEU A 57 -10.70 -11.66 -21.54
C LEU A 57 -9.28 -11.54 -22.12
N ILE A 58 -8.28 -12.11 -21.45
CA ILE A 58 -6.85 -11.90 -21.79
C ILE A 58 -6.09 -13.15 -22.19
N GLY A 59 -6.73 -14.32 -22.16
CA GLY A 59 -6.08 -15.62 -22.28
C GLY A 59 -5.47 -16.08 -20.94
N GLU A 60 -4.53 -17.02 -21.02
CA GLU A 60 -3.85 -17.56 -19.83
C GLU A 60 -3.22 -16.44 -18.98
N ILE A 61 -3.53 -16.42 -17.69
CA ILE A 61 -2.95 -15.45 -16.76
C ILE A 61 -1.46 -15.74 -16.56
N GLN A 62 -0.64 -14.76 -16.88
CA GLN A 62 0.79 -14.77 -16.57
C GLN A 62 1.05 -13.87 -15.38
N PHE A 63 1.34 -14.44 -14.22
CA PHE A 63 1.74 -13.66 -13.04
C PHE A 63 3.15 -13.06 -13.21
N ASP A 64 3.40 -11.93 -12.56
CA ASP A 64 4.72 -11.28 -12.59
C ASP A 64 5.78 -12.04 -11.76
N SER A 65 5.34 -12.94 -10.88
CA SER A 65 6.18 -13.70 -9.97
C SER A 65 5.49 -14.98 -9.47
N GLU A 66 6.29 -15.97 -9.04
CA GLU A 66 5.76 -17.19 -8.41
C GLU A 66 5.02 -16.90 -7.11
N ARG A 67 5.45 -15.87 -6.37
CA ARG A 67 4.77 -15.45 -5.15
C ARG A 67 3.36 -14.95 -5.45
N SER A 68 3.20 -14.03 -6.40
CA SER A 68 1.87 -13.54 -6.78
C SER A 68 0.99 -14.64 -7.35
N LYS A 69 1.56 -15.62 -8.05
CA LYS A 69 0.84 -16.83 -8.46
C LYS A 69 0.38 -17.67 -7.26
N GLN A 70 1.20 -17.85 -6.24
CA GLN A 70 0.83 -18.62 -5.04
C GLN A 70 -0.25 -17.91 -4.21
N GLU A 71 -0.12 -16.59 -4.06
CA GLU A 71 -1.06 -15.75 -3.31
C GLU A 71 -2.34 -15.44 -4.12
N GLN A 72 -2.32 -15.68 -5.43
CA GLN A 72 -3.33 -15.27 -6.41
C GLN A 72 -3.49 -13.74 -6.46
N ASP A 73 -2.43 -13.01 -6.20
CA ASP A 73 -2.39 -11.56 -6.28
C ASP A 73 -2.52 -11.11 -7.73
N PHE A 74 -3.34 -10.07 -7.96
CA PHE A 74 -3.57 -9.46 -9.26
C PHE A 74 -2.37 -8.60 -9.68
N ARG A 75 -1.24 -9.28 -9.92
CA ARG A 75 0.01 -8.78 -10.47
C ARG A 75 0.35 -9.64 -11.67
N ILE A 76 -0.18 -9.22 -12.81
CA ILE A 76 -0.20 -10.02 -14.03
C ILE A 76 0.39 -9.26 -15.20
N LEU A 77 1.00 -9.99 -16.13
CA LEU A 77 1.45 -9.48 -17.42
C LEU A 77 0.25 -9.40 -18.35
N ILE A 78 0.07 -8.25 -18.99
CA ILE A 78 -0.97 -8.04 -19.98
C ILE A 78 -0.36 -7.38 -21.21
N GLU A 79 -0.88 -7.74 -22.39
CA GLU A 79 -0.62 -6.97 -23.59
C GLU A 79 -1.21 -5.55 -23.45
N PRO A 80 -0.54 -4.50 -23.95
CA PRO A 80 -1.05 -3.14 -23.87
C PRO A 80 -2.46 -2.98 -24.43
N SER A 81 -2.83 -3.77 -25.45
CA SER A 81 -4.18 -3.76 -26.05
C SER A 81 -5.29 -4.22 -25.11
N HIS A 82 -4.96 -4.96 -24.05
CA HIS A 82 -5.94 -5.44 -23.07
C HIS A 82 -6.15 -4.48 -21.89
N TRP A 83 -5.33 -3.42 -21.75
CA TRP A 83 -5.36 -2.54 -20.58
C TRP A 83 -6.76 -1.99 -20.27
N GLU A 84 -7.42 -1.37 -21.24
CA GLU A 84 -8.72 -0.75 -21.01
C GLU A 84 -9.78 -1.77 -20.59
N SER A 85 -9.80 -2.95 -21.22
CA SER A 85 -10.76 -3.99 -20.86
C SER A 85 -10.49 -4.58 -19.48
N VAL A 86 -9.23 -4.79 -19.10
CA VAL A 86 -8.88 -5.29 -17.75
C VAL A 86 -9.18 -4.23 -16.70
N LYS A 87 -8.93 -2.95 -17.00
CA LYS A 87 -9.32 -1.83 -16.12
C LYS A 87 -10.83 -1.82 -15.88
N GLU A 88 -11.63 -1.90 -16.94
CA GLU A 88 -13.10 -1.95 -16.81
C GLU A 88 -13.58 -3.16 -16.02
N TYR A 89 -13.00 -4.34 -16.26
CA TYR A 89 -13.24 -5.56 -15.48
C TYR A 89 -12.98 -5.31 -13.98
N CYS A 90 -11.80 -4.79 -13.63
CA CYS A 90 -11.47 -4.49 -12.24
C CYS A 90 -12.42 -3.46 -11.62
N LEU A 91 -12.71 -2.35 -12.32
CA LEU A 91 -13.61 -1.31 -11.82
C LEU A 91 -15.04 -1.83 -11.60
N LEU A 92 -15.51 -2.76 -12.44
CA LEU A 92 -16.81 -3.40 -12.27
C LEU A 92 -16.86 -4.26 -11.01
N HIS A 93 -15.92 -5.19 -10.88
CA HIS A 93 -15.92 -6.19 -9.82
C HIS A 93 -15.57 -5.61 -8.45
N LEU A 94 -14.59 -4.70 -8.38
CA LEU A 94 -14.13 -4.10 -7.11
C LEU A 94 -15.10 -3.09 -6.50
N ARG A 95 -16.21 -2.76 -7.17
CA ARG A 95 -17.31 -1.99 -6.58
C ARG A 95 -18.10 -2.80 -5.57
N ASN A 96 -18.19 -4.12 -5.77
CA ASN A 96 -18.83 -5.04 -4.84
C ASN A 96 -17.77 -5.59 -3.87
N GLN A 97 -17.98 -5.44 -2.57
CA GLN A 97 -17.06 -5.97 -1.55
C GLN A 97 -17.14 -7.49 -1.43
N ASP A 98 -18.29 -8.06 -1.77
CA ASP A 98 -18.57 -9.50 -1.79
C ASP A 98 -18.50 -10.05 -3.22
N ASP A 99 -17.63 -9.49 -4.06
CA ASP A 99 -17.48 -9.97 -5.43
C ASP A 99 -16.92 -11.40 -5.45
N PRO A 100 -17.52 -12.32 -6.24
CA PRO A 100 -17.08 -13.71 -6.24
C PRO A 100 -15.78 -13.94 -7.01
N TYR A 101 -15.30 -12.95 -7.77
CA TYR A 101 -14.13 -13.08 -8.64
C TYR A 101 -12.91 -12.35 -8.07
N LEU A 102 -13.10 -11.20 -7.42
CA LEU A 102 -12.01 -10.40 -6.85
C LEU A 102 -12.22 -10.09 -5.36
N GLU A 103 -11.23 -10.38 -4.52
CA GLU A 103 -11.21 -9.98 -3.11
C GLU A 103 -10.38 -8.72 -2.94
N ALA A 104 -11.01 -7.67 -2.40
CA ALA A 104 -10.35 -6.39 -2.11
C ALA A 104 -10.74 -5.82 -0.74
N HIS A 105 -11.31 -6.65 0.14
CA HIS A 105 -11.60 -6.20 1.50
C HIS A 105 -10.28 -6.02 2.26
N PRO A 106 -10.06 -4.88 2.94
CA PRO A 106 -8.74 -4.57 3.49
C PRO A 106 -8.44 -5.30 4.81
N ASP A 107 -9.45 -5.88 5.47
CA ASP A 107 -9.29 -6.46 6.81
C ASP A 107 -8.19 -7.52 6.90
N ARG A 108 -8.07 -8.43 5.93
CA ARG A 108 -7.04 -9.47 5.97
C ARG A 108 -5.64 -8.85 6.03
N GLU A 109 -5.34 -8.01 5.05
CA GLU A 109 -4.04 -7.35 4.93
C GLU A 109 -3.78 -6.43 6.12
N LEU A 110 -4.77 -5.67 6.57
CA LEU A 110 -4.62 -4.80 7.75
C LEU A 110 -4.28 -5.59 9.02
N VAL A 111 -4.92 -6.74 9.25
CA VAL A 111 -4.64 -7.57 10.42
C VAL A 111 -3.21 -8.11 10.35
N GLU A 112 -2.79 -8.61 9.20
CA GLU A 112 -1.43 -9.13 9.00
C GLU A 112 -0.38 -8.03 9.17
N GLU A 113 -0.56 -6.88 8.53
CA GLU A 113 0.38 -5.75 8.60
C GLU A 113 0.41 -5.10 10.00
N PHE A 114 -0.72 -5.06 10.73
CA PHE A 114 -0.72 -4.59 12.13
C PHE A 114 0.00 -5.58 13.06
N GLU A 115 -0.16 -6.89 12.83
CA GLU A 115 0.60 -7.89 13.57
C GLU A 115 2.10 -7.75 13.27
N GLU A 116 2.50 -7.56 12.01
CA GLU A 116 3.90 -7.35 11.63
C GLU A 116 4.50 -6.06 12.19
N THR A 117 3.74 -4.96 12.18
CA THR A 117 4.26 -3.62 12.55
C THR A 117 4.16 -3.31 14.05
N LEU A 118 3.18 -3.89 14.74
CA LEU A 118 2.88 -3.60 16.16
C LEU A 118 2.95 -4.84 17.07
N GLY A 119 2.99 -6.06 16.52
CA GLY A 119 2.88 -7.30 17.28
C GLY A 119 1.50 -7.50 17.89
N LEU A 120 0.45 -7.01 17.22
CA LEU A 120 -0.92 -7.00 17.72
C LEU A 120 -1.94 -7.32 16.62
N GLY A 121 -2.75 -8.35 16.86
CA GLY A 121 -3.88 -8.66 16.01
C GLY A 121 -4.95 -7.58 16.12
N LEU A 122 -5.16 -6.85 15.03
CA LEU A 122 -6.22 -5.86 14.90
C LEU A 122 -7.59 -6.53 15.00
N LYS A 123 -8.46 -6.02 15.85
CA LYS A 123 -9.83 -6.54 16.01
C LYS A 123 -10.84 -5.66 15.30
N SER A 124 -11.92 -6.27 14.82
CA SER A 124 -12.98 -5.57 14.09
C SER A 124 -13.74 -4.51 14.90
N ASP A 125 -13.64 -4.51 16.23
CA ASP A 125 -14.22 -3.48 17.09
C ASP A 125 -13.27 -2.28 17.37
N GLN A 126 -12.04 -2.33 16.84
CA GLN A 126 -11.03 -1.29 17.04
C GLN A 126 -10.94 -0.31 15.87
N HIS A 127 -11.60 -0.60 14.75
CA HIS A 127 -11.57 0.24 13.56
C HIS A 127 -12.88 0.18 12.77
N GLU A 128 -13.11 1.22 11.99
CA GLU A 128 -14.16 1.28 10.98
C GLU A 128 -13.53 1.38 9.60
N VAL A 129 -14.06 0.64 8.63
CA VAL A 129 -13.58 0.65 7.23
C VAL A 129 -14.65 1.25 6.34
N GLN A 130 -14.27 2.21 5.49
CA GLN A 130 -15.15 2.77 4.48
C GLN A 130 -14.45 2.82 3.12
N PRO A 131 -15.09 2.34 2.04
CA PRO A 131 -14.54 2.51 0.70
C PRO A 131 -14.54 4.00 0.32
N VAL A 132 -13.41 4.49 -0.20
CA VAL A 132 -13.27 5.90 -0.63
C VAL A 132 -13.52 6.02 -2.13
N GLY A 133 -12.84 5.19 -2.93
CA GLY A 133 -12.90 5.31 -4.38
C GLY A 133 -11.80 4.51 -5.07
N PHE A 134 -11.52 4.87 -6.30
CA PHE A 134 -10.46 4.28 -7.10
C PHE A 134 -9.41 5.32 -7.47
N VAL A 135 -8.17 4.86 -7.61
CA VAL A 135 -7.07 5.65 -8.17
C VAL A 135 -6.43 4.83 -9.29
N VAL A 136 -6.36 5.40 -10.48
CA VAL A 136 -5.83 4.73 -11.67
C VAL A 136 -4.60 5.46 -12.18
N GLU A 137 -3.51 4.70 -12.33
CA GLU A 137 -2.28 5.11 -13.03
C GLU A 137 -2.35 4.60 -14.47
N ASN A 138 -2.98 5.38 -15.35
CA ASN A 138 -3.15 4.97 -16.76
C ASN A 138 -1.86 5.04 -17.59
N HIS A 139 -0.86 5.80 -17.14
CA HIS A 139 0.40 5.94 -17.85
C HIS A 139 1.37 4.88 -17.31
N PRO A 140 1.89 3.95 -18.15
CA PRO A 140 2.78 2.91 -17.69
C PRO A 140 4.08 3.51 -17.13
N VAL A 141 4.44 3.15 -15.91
CA VAL A 141 5.70 3.55 -15.26
C VAL A 141 6.53 2.30 -14.96
N GLN A 142 7.85 2.42 -15.08
CA GLN A 142 8.74 1.32 -14.69
C GLN A 142 8.54 0.99 -13.21
N THR A 143 8.21 -0.27 -12.90
CA THR A 143 8.04 -0.69 -11.51
C THR A 143 9.37 -0.89 -10.80
N GLY A 144 9.43 -0.42 -9.55
CA GLY A 144 10.51 -0.70 -8.61
C GLY A 144 10.36 -2.04 -7.88
N ASN A 145 9.27 -2.78 -8.11
CA ASN A 145 9.08 -4.13 -7.55
C ASN A 145 10.26 -5.02 -7.97
N GLU A 146 10.95 -5.64 -7.01
CA GLU A 146 12.15 -6.44 -7.27
C GLU A 146 11.88 -7.62 -8.20
N HIS A 147 10.68 -8.21 -8.11
CA HIS A 147 10.30 -9.37 -8.92
C HIS A 147 9.94 -9.02 -10.37
N ALA A 148 9.61 -7.76 -10.64
CA ALA A 148 9.19 -7.27 -11.95
C ALA A 148 10.00 -6.04 -12.41
N ARG A 149 11.21 -5.85 -11.86
CA ARG A 149 11.96 -4.60 -11.93
C ARG A 149 12.16 -4.13 -13.38
N GLY A 150 11.79 -2.88 -13.65
CA GLY A 150 11.96 -2.26 -14.97
C GLY A 150 10.84 -2.56 -15.97
N GLN A 151 9.88 -3.43 -15.64
CA GLN A 151 8.69 -3.62 -16.45
C GLN A 151 7.78 -2.39 -16.37
N LEU A 152 7.16 -2.03 -17.51
CA LEU A 152 6.17 -0.96 -17.56
C LEU A 152 4.87 -1.45 -16.95
N THR A 153 4.41 -0.75 -15.92
CA THR A 153 3.25 -1.15 -15.13
C THR A 153 2.25 -0.01 -15.07
N VAL A 154 1.02 -0.34 -15.46
CA VAL A 154 -0.20 0.41 -15.13
C VAL A 154 -0.79 -0.15 -13.84
N ARG A 155 -1.41 0.72 -13.04
CA ARG A 155 -1.89 0.38 -11.69
C ARG A 155 -3.31 0.84 -11.47
N LEU A 156 -4.06 0.03 -10.71
CA LEU A 156 -5.39 0.37 -10.22
C LEU A 156 -5.40 0.12 -8.72
N TYR A 157 -5.80 1.12 -7.95
CA TYR A 157 -5.91 1.02 -6.51
C TYR A 157 -7.36 1.17 -6.08
N ARG A 158 -7.84 0.21 -5.29
CA ARG A 158 -9.05 0.39 -4.49
C ARG A 158 -8.66 1.02 -3.16
N THR A 159 -9.18 2.21 -2.88
CA THR A 159 -8.81 2.96 -1.67
C THR A 159 -9.88 2.87 -0.60
N PHE A 160 -9.45 2.74 0.65
CA PHE A 160 -10.30 2.72 1.84
C PHE A 160 -9.83 3.76 2.86
N GLU A 161 -10.76 4.31 3.62
CA GLU A 161 -10.48 5.03 4.85
C GLU A 161 -10.69 4.07 6.02
N VAL A 162 -9.69 3.98 6.88
CA VAL A 162 -9.71 3.11 8.06
C VAL A 162 -9.57 4.00 9.27
N LEU A 163 -10.67 4.21 9.99
CA LEU A 163 -10.68 5.01 11.21
C LEU A 163 -10.41 4.10 12.40
N VAL A 164 -9.25 4.24 13.03
CA VAL A 164 -8.95 3.55 14.29
C VAL A 164 -9.63 4.30 15.43
N THR A 165 -10.55 3.63 16.11
CA THR A 165 -11.41 4.21 17.16
C THR A 165 -10.96 3.82 18.56
N ASP A 166 -10.24 2.70 18.72
CA ASP A 166 -9.75 2.22 20.02
C ASP A 166 -8.64 3.13 20.59
N PRO A 167 -8.85 3.81 21.74
CA PRO A 167 -7.86 4.73 22.30
C PRO A 167 -6.55 4.05 22.70
N MET A 168 -6.62 2.79 23.13
CA MET A 168 -5.42 2.03 23.49
C MET A 168 -4.56 1.74 22.28
N LEU A 169 -5.16 1.31 21.17
CA LEU A 169 -4.47 1.13 19.91
C LEU A 169 -3.87 2.44 19.38
N CYS A 170 -4.62 3.55 19.42
CA CYS A 170 -4.11 4.88 19.05
C CYS A 170 -2.83 5.25 19.82
N HIS A 171 -2.82 5.03 21.13
CA HIS A 171 -1.64 5.31 21.97
C HIS A 171 -0.46 4.41 21.64
N ARG A 172 -0.72 3.12 21.35
CA ARG A 172 0.30 2.16 20.96
C ARG A 172 0.92 2.51 19.60
N MET A 173 0.11 2.85 18.60
CA MET A 173 0.57 3.28 17.28
C MET A 173 1.50 4.49 17.40
N LEU A 174 1.08 5.53 18.14
CA LEU A 174 1.89 6.73 18.35
C LEU A 174 3.19 6.43 19.11
N THR A 175 3.14 5.54 20.10
CA THR A 175 4.33 5.15 20.88
C THR A 175 5.31 4.35 20.03
N ALA A 176 4.83 3.34 19.31
CA ALA A 176 5.64 2.48 18.44
C ALA A 176 6.34 3.29 17.34
N SER A 177 5.61 4.23 16.71
CA SER A 177 6.17 5.13 15.70
C SER A 177 7.37 5.93 16.19
N ARG A 178 7.42 6.27 17.50
CA ARG A 178 8.51 7.05 18.10
C ARG A 178 9.67 6.19 18.57
N GLN A 179 9.45 4.89 18.79
CA GLN A 179 10.44 3.99 19.36
C GLN A 179 11.40 3.41 18.32
N VAL A 180 10.95 3.26 17.08
CA VAL A 180 11.75 2.68 16.00
C VAL A 180 12.23 3.81 15.08
N SER A 181 13.54 3.95 14.93
CA SER A 181 14.14 4.84 13.93
C SER A 181 14.38 4.09 12.62
N ASP A 182 14.60 4.83 11.52
CA ASP A 182 14.92 4.22 10.22
C ASP A 182 16.19 3.37 10.34
N HIS A 183 17.21 3.86 11.03
CA HIS A 183 18.44 3.10 11.31
C HIS A 183 18.20 1.83 12.14
N THR A 184 17.27 1.87 13.11
CA THR A 184 16.87 0.68 13.85
C THR A 184 16.25 -0.36 12.93
N LEU A 185 15.40 0.08 12.01
CA LEU A 185 14.74 -0.78 11.02
C LEU A 185 15.76 -1.37 10.03
N GLU A 186 16.76 -0.60 9.61
CA GLU A 186 17.88 -1.08 8.79
C GLU A 186 18.62 -2.24 9.47
N ILE A 187 18.99 -2.06 10.74
CA ILE A 187 19.67 -3.08 11.52
C ILE A 187 18.80 -4.34 11.67
N GLN A 188 17.49 -4.18 11.86
CA GLN A 188 16.57 -5.31 11.97
C GLN A 188 16.46 -6.09 10.66
N ALA A 189 16.32 -5.40 9.53
CA ALA A 189 16.25 -6.02 8.21
C ALA A 189 17.54 -6.79 7.88
N LEU A 190 18.71 -6.23 8.18
CA LEU A 190 20.01 -6.92 8.01
C LEU A 190 20.11 -8.16 8.90
N LYS A 191 19.70 -8.07 10.17
CA LYS A 191 19.70 -9.21 11.09
C LYS A 191 18.74 -10.33 10.64
N ASP A 192 17.61 -9.98 10.04
CA ASP A 192 16.69 -10.95 9.46
C ASP A 192 17.38 -11.70 8.30
N ALA A 193 17.98 -10.98 7.35
CA ALA A 193 18.74 -11.56 6.24
C ALA A 193 19.90 -12.46 6.72
N GLU A 194 20.68 -12.01 7.71
CA GLU A 194 21.80 -12.78 8.30
C GLU A 194 21.35 -14.11 8.92
N ARG A 195 20.10 -14.20 9.37
CA ARG A 195 19.50 -15.42 9.93
C ARG A 195 18.85 -16.30 8.87
N GLY A 196 18.94 -15.93 7.60
CA GLY A 196 18.30 -16.63 6.49
C GLY A 196 16.83 -16.25 6.26
N GLY A 197 16.38 -15.14 6.86
CA GLY A 197 15.07 -14.54 6.59
C GLY A 197 15.03 -13.78 5.26
N SER A 198 13.88 -13.15 4.99
CA SER A 198 13.66 -12.37 3.76
C SER A 198 14.46 -11.07 3.68
N GLY A 199 15.09 -10.65 4.77
CA GLY A 199 15.74 -9.34 4.87
C GLY A 199 14.74 -8.20 5.04
N HIS A 200 13.64 -8.47 5.76
CA HIS A 200 12.57 -7.51 5.98
C HIS A 200 12.44 -7.13 7.45
N ALA A 201 12.10 -5.86 7.68
CA ALA A 201 11.63 -5.39 8.98
C ALA A 201 10.52 -4.35 8.78
N CYS A 202 9.47 -4.46 9.59
CA CYS A 202 8.29 -3.60 9.51
C CYS A 202 8.14 -2.83 10.83
N ALA A 203 7.68 -1.59 10.73
CA ALA A 203 7.29 -0.77 11.87
C ALA A 203 6.17 0.17 11.42
N ILE A 204 5.41 0.73 12.36
CA ILE A 204 4.46 1.78 12.04
C ILE A 204 5.15 3.15 11.99
N LEU A 205 4.69 4.03 11.10
CA LEU A 205 4.98 5.46 11.13
C LEU A 205 3.66 6.23 11.28
N THR A 206 3.61 7.17 12.23
CA THR A 206 2.47 8.06 12.41
C THR A 206 2.89 9.51 12.20
N LEU A 207 2.18 10.24 11.34
CA LEU A 207 2.43 11.65 11.02
C LEU A 207 1.14 12.46 11.16
N PRO A 208 1.17 13.75 11.52
CA PRO A 208 -0.01 14.60 11.39
C PRO A 208 -0.50 14.60 9.93
N LEU A 209 -1.77 14.24 9.72
CA LEU A 209 -2.30 14.12 8.36
C LEU A 209 -2.27 15.46 7.61
N GLY A 210 -2.53 16.56 8.32
CA GLY A 210 -2.41 17.92 7.77
C GLY A 210 -1.02 18.21 7.24
N LEU A 211 0.03 17.85 8.00
CA LEU A 211 1.43 18.03 7.60
C LEU A 211 1.75 17.25 6.31
N ALA A 212 1.31 16.00 6.20
CA ALA A 212 1.52 15.20 5.00
C ALA A 212 0.86 15.85 3.76
N VAL A 213 -0.40 16.25 3.87
CA VAL A 213 -1.14 16.91 2.79
C VAL A 213 -0.51 18.24 2.40
N GLU A 214 -0.17 19.09 3.38
CA GLU A 214 0.44 20.40 3.15
C GLU A 214 1.80 20.29 2.47
N SER A 215 2.62 19.30 2.87
CA SER A 215 3.93 19.07 2.27
C SER A 215 3.84 18.75 0.78
N TYR A 216 2.87 17.92 0.38
CA TYR A 216 2.61 17.65 -1.04
C TYR A 216 1.98 18.84 -1.78
N ARG A 217 1.06 19.58 -1.14
CA ARG A 217 0.44 20.76 -1.77
C ARG A 217 1.41 21.92 -1.98
N ALA A 218 2.46 22.01 -1.18
CA ALA A 218 3.54 22.99 -1.34
C ALA A 218 4.37 22.78 -2.62
N LEU A 219 4.34 21.58 -3.20
CA LEU A 219 4.93 21.30 -4.51
C LEU A 219 3.98 21.72 -5.63
N SER A 220 4.55 22.16 -6.76
CA SER A 220 3.80 22.32 -7.99
C SER A 220 3.28 20.95 -8.48
N PRO A 221 2.13 20.89 -9.16
CA PRO A 221 1.50 19.62 -9.57
C PRO A 221 2.44 18.65 -10.30
N ASP A 222 3.29 19.14 -11.19
CA ASP A 222 4.29 18.37 -11.97
C ASP A 222 5.39 17.72 -11.11
N LYS A 223 5.55 18.18 -9.87
CA LYS A 223 6.55 17.67 -8.92
C LYS A 223 5.98 16.75 -7.85
N ARG A 224 4.64 16.63 -7.77
CA ARG A 224 3.98 15.86 -6.69
C ARG A 224 4.17 14.36 -6.82
N TYR A 225 4.24 13.82 -8.04
CA TYR A 225 4.46 12.39 -8.28
C TYR A 225 5.93 12.01 -8.14
N ARG A 226 6.43 12.11 -6.91
CA ARG A 226 7.80 11.76 -6.50
C ARG A 226 7.78 11.35 -5.03
N LYS A 227 8.76 10.53 -4.64
CA LYS A 227 9.08 10.27 -3.24
C LYS A 227 9.30 11.59 -2.49
N MET A 228 8.83 11.66 -1.26
CA MET A 228 8.94 12.85 -0.41
C MET A 228 9.58 12.50 0.92
N VAL A 229 10.38 13.41 1.47
CA VAL A 229 10.89 13.28 2.84
C VAL A 229 10.08 14.18 3.77
N ILE A 230 9.41 13.59 4.75
CA ILE A 230 8.65 14.31 5.80
C ILE A 230 9.19 13.89 7.15
N GLU A 231 9.61 14.87 7.96
CA GLU A 231 10.21 14.64 9.29
C GLU A 231 11.40 13.63 9.28
N GLY A 232 12.13 13.57 8.16
CA GLY A 232 13.28 12.68 8.00
C GLY A 232 12.93 11.27 7.48
N HIS A 233 11.65 10.97 7.26
CA HIS A 233 11.20 9.69 6.70
C HIS A 233 10.91 9.82 5.20
N GLU A 234 11.41 8.87 4.40
CA GLU A 234 11.05 8.77 2.98
C GLU A 234 9.67 8.13 2.82
N LEU A 235 8.75 8.83 2.17
CA LEU A 235 7.41 8.37 1.82
C LEU A 235 7.41 7.91 0.36
N ASP A 236 6.86 6.72 0.13
CA ASP A 236 6.65 6.13 -1.18
C ASP A 236 5.62 6.93 -1.99
N GLU A 237 5.73 6.90 -3.31
CA GLU A 237 4.80 7.59 -4.22
C GLU A 237 3.35 7.11 -4.04
N SER A 238 3.15 5.84 -3.65
CA SER A 238 1.83 5.28 -3.35
C SER A 238 1.08 6.01 -2.22
N VAL A 239 1.78 6.73 -1.33
CA VAL A 239 1.13 7.55 -0.29
C VAL A 239 0.20 8.60 -0.91
N LEU A 240 0.54 9.12 -2.10
CA LEU A 240 -0.31 10.06 -2.80
C LEU A 240 -1.69 9.49 -3.15
N ALA A 241 -1.81 8.17 -3.36
CA ALA A 241 -3.06 7.53 -3.72
C ALA A 241 -4.11 7.67 -2.60
N ILE A 242 -3.68 7.70 -1.35
CA ILE A 242 -4.55 7.81 -0.17
C ILE A 242 -4.69 9.23 0.39
N LEU A 243 -3.97 10.20 -0.18
CA LEU A 243 -4.07 11.61 0.22
C LEU A 243 -5.00 12.38 -0.72
N ASP A 244 -5.74 13.34 -0.16
CA ASP A 244 -6.56 14.29 -0.92
C ASP A 244 -5.69 15.40 -1.53
N VAL A 245 -4.87 14.99 -2.50
CA VAL A 245 -3.98 15.86 -3.26
C VAL A 245 -4.13 15.58 -4.75
N ASP A 246 -4.14 16.66 -5.52
CA ASP A 246 -4.18 16.60 -6.98
C ASP A 246 -2.82 16.18 -7.53
N VAL A 247 -2.81 15.06 -8.26
CA VAL A 247 -1.62 14.42 -8.84
C VAL A 247 -1.93 14.15 -10.31
N PRO A 248 -1.26 14.85 -11.26
CA PRO A 248 -1.59 14.75 -12.69
C PRO A 248 -1.54 13.32 -13.28
N GLN A 249 -0.78 12.43 -12.66
CA GLN A 249 -0.61 11.04 -13.06
C GLN A 249 -1.79 10.15 -12.65
N TYR A 250 -2.64 10.62 -11.73
CA TYR A 250 -3.73 9.86 -11.14
C TYR A 250 -5.08 10.29 -11.69
N GLU A 251 -5.85 9.32 -12.16
CA GLU A 251 -7.29 9.47 -12.37
C GLU A 251 -8.01 8.93 -11.13
N ARG A 252 -8.79 9.78 -10.46
CA ARG A 252 -9.62 9.40 -9.30
C ARG A 252 -11.07 9.19 -9.75
N ILE A 253 -11.64 8.03 -9.44
CA ILE A 253 -13.01 7.61 -9.84
C ILE A 253 -13.84 7.29 -8.59
#